data_AF-A0A2M8B056-F1
#
_entry.id   AF-A0A2M8B056-F1
#
_cell.length_a   1.000
_cell.length_b   1.000
_cell.length_c   1.000
_cell.angle_alpha   90.00
_cell.angle_beta   90.00
_cell.angle_gamma   90.00
#
_symmetry.space_group_name_H-M   'P 1'
#
loop_
_entity.id
_entity.type
_entity.pdbx_description
1 polymer ?
#
loop_
_entity_poly.entity_id
_entity_poly.type
_entity_poly.pdbx_seq_one_letter_code
_entity_poly.pdbx_strand_id
1 'polypeptide(L)' 'MLIASIMEEYNKDAWQKIVRLVQETGVDAFELNFSCPHGLPERKMGAAMGWNPEIVEEVTRWVCAVAKIPVWAKMTP' A
#
# COMPACT_ATOMS: atom_id res chain seq x y z
N MET A 1 -1.38 -19.35 -4.25
CA MET A 1 -0.84 -18.07 -3.78
C MET A 1 -1.47 -16.95 -4.58
N LEU A 2 -2.32 -16.16 -3.94
CA LEU A 2 -3.01 -14.98 -4.47
C LEU A 2 -2.50 -13.76 -3.71
N ILE A 3 -2.03 -12.76 -4.45
CA ILE A 3 -1.45 -11.54 -3.88
C ILE A 3 -2.36 -10.37 -4.25
N ALA A 4 -2.84 -9.63 -3.26
CA ALA A 4 -3.59 -8.42 -3.50
C ALA A 4 -2.64 -7.23 -3.72
N SER A 5 -2.61 -6.69 -4.94
CA SER A 5 -1.98 -5.40 -5.22
C SER A 5 -2.95 -4.29 -4.85
N ILE A 6 -2.58 -3.49 -3.84
CA ILE A 6 -3.42 -2.42 -3.29
C ILE A 6 -2.72 -1.07 -3.36
N MET A 7 -3.52 -0.02 -3.53
CA MET A 7 -3.08 1.37 -3.58
C MET A 7 -4.16 2.25 -2.97
N GLU A 8 -3.77 3.19 -2.14
CA GLU A 8 -4.67 4.17 -1.53
C GLU A 8 -4.01 5.55 -1.41
N GLU A 9 -4.84 6.57 -1.15
CA GLU A 9 -4.39 7.92 -0.85
C GLU A 9 -3.52 7.94 0.41
N TYR A 10 -2.73 9.00 0.62
CA TYR A 10 -1.97 9.18 1.86
C TYR A 10 -2.93 9.48 3.04
N ASN A 11 -3.59 8.43 3.51
CA ASN A 11 -4.61 8.44 4.54
C ASN A 11 -4.54 7.12 5.32
N LYS A 12 -4.12 7.20 6.57
CA LYS A 12 -3.92 6.04 7.44
C LYS A 12 -5.18 5.17 7.58
N ASP A 13 -6.34 5.79 7.77
CA ASP A 13 -7.59 5.07 8.01
C ASP A 13 -8.05 4.32 6.75
N ALA A 14 -7.88 4.92 5.57
CA ALA A 14 -8.16 4.29 4.28
C ALA A 14 -7.27 3.06 4.05
N TRP A 15 -5.95 3.21 4.25
CA TRP A 15 -4.99 2.10 4.15
C TRP A 15 -5.32 0.97 5.13
N GLN A 16 -5.59 1.30 6.39
CA GLN A 16 -5.93 0.26 7.37
C GLN A 16 -7.28 -0.41 7.07
N LYS A 17 -8.25 0.35 6.54
CA LYS A 17 -9.56 -0.19 6.15
C LYS A 17 -9.42 -1.17 4.99
N ILE A 18 -8.73 -0.80 3.90
CA ILE A 18 -8.58 -1.70 2.74
C ILE A 18 -7.80 -2.96 3.11
N VAL A 19 -6.73 -2.85 3.93
CA VAL A 19 -5.97 -4.02 4.38
C VAL A 19 -6.84 -4.97 5.20
N ARG A 20 -7.61 -4.46 6.17
CA ARG A 20 -8.54 -5.28 6.96
C ARG A 20 -9.60 -5.94 6.09
N LEU A 21 -10.19 -5.24 5.12
CA LEU A 21 -11.23 -5.82 4.26
C LEU A 21 -10.68 -6.88 3.30
N VAL A 22 -9.52 -6.63 2.69
CA VAL A 22 -8.94 -7.52 1.68
C VAL A 22 -8.34 -8.77 2.31
N GLN A 23 -7.74 -8.71 3.50
CA GLN A 23 -7.22 -9.95 4.13
C GLN A 23 -8.34 -10.94 4.49
N GLU A 24 -9.55 -10.46 4.81
CA GLU A 24 -10.70 -11.33 5.12
C GLU A 24 -11.23 -12.07 3.88
N THR A 25 -10.80 -11.69 2.67
CA THR A 25 -11.11 -12.44 1.45
C THR A 25 -10.20 -13.67 1.26
N GLY A 26 -9.23 -13.89 2.15
CA GLY A 26 -8.34 -15.06 2.10
C GLY A 26 -7.16 -14.91 1.12
N VAL A 27 -6.68 -13.69 0.86
CA VAL A 27 -5.43 -13.50 0.10
C VAL A 27 -4.21 -13.95 0.90
N ASP A 28 -3.18 -14.43 0.20
CA ASP A 28 -1.98 -14.98 0.83
C ASP A 28 -0.95 -13.89 1.20
N ALA A 29 -0.96 -12.75 0.50
CA ALA A 29 -0.07 -11.62 0.77
C ALA A 29 -0.58 -10.31 0.17
N PHE A 30 0.05 -9.21 0.59
CA PHE A 30 -0.15 -7.86 0.05
C PHE A 30 1.06 -7.37 -0.76
N GLU A 31 0.77 -6.74 -1.88
CA GLU A 31 1.70 -5.88 -2.63
C GLU A 31 1.22 -4.43 -2.52
N LEU A 32 2.06 -3.57 -1.93
CA LEU A 32 1.80 -2.12 -1.86
C LEU A 32 2.30 -1.45 -3.13
N ASN A 33 1.39 -0.92 -3.93
CA ASN A 33 1.74 -0.30 -5.20
C ASN A 33 2.19 1.16 -4.99
N PHE A 34 3.51 1.36 -4.94
CA PHE A 34 4.16 2.66 -4.91
C PHE A 34 4.72 3.06 -6.29
N SER A 35 4.33 2.37 -7.37
CA SER A 35 4.93 2.53 -8.69
C SER A 35 3.99 3.10 -9.75
N CYS A 36 2.69 3.28 -9.46
CA CYS A 36 1.72 3.71 -10.48
C CYS A 36 2.01 5.16 -10.96
N PRO A 37 2.33 5.38 -12.26
CA PRO A 37 2.68 6.69 -12.79
C PRO A 37 1.46 7.61 -12.98
N HIS A 38 0.26 7.03 -13.02
CA HIS A 38 -1.02 7.76 -13.03
C HIS A 38 -1.55 8.03 -11.62
N GLY A 39 -0.75 7.76 -10.58
CA GLY A 39 -1.09 8.21 -9.23
C GLY A 39 -1.23 9.73 -9.26
N LEU A 40 -2.47 10.21 -9.09
CA LEU A 40 -2.82 11.63 -9.12
C LEU A 40 -1.81 12.39 -8.24
N PRO A 41 -0.88 13.17 -8.84
CA PRO A 41 0.18 13.85 -8.07
C PRO A 41 -0.41 14.74 -6.97
N GLU A 42 -1.57 15.35 -7.25
CA GLU A 42 -2.38 16.14 -6.34
C GLU A 42 -2.90 15.38 -5.11
N ARG A 43 -2.94 14.04 -5.15
CA ARG A 43 -3.40 13.18 -4.03
C ARG A 43 -2.30 12.34 -3.39
N LYS A 44 -1.03 12.53 -3.80
CA LYS A 44 0.14 11.82 -3.25
C LYS A 44 -0.01 10.28 -3.29
N MET A 45 -0.37 9.71 -4.44
CA MET A 45 -0.54 8.26 -4.63
C MET A 45 0.52 7.69 -5.59
N GLY A 46 0.72 6.36 -5.55
CA GLY A 46 1.52 5.63 -6.53
C GLY A 46 2.98 6.12 -6.57
N ALA A 47 3.49 6.43 -7.77
CA ALA A 47 4.88 6.85 -7.96
C ALA A 47 5.25 8.11 -7.16
N ALA A 48 4.32 9.06 -6.99
CA ALA A 48 4.57 10.26 -6.18
C ALA A 48 4.91 9.92 -4.72
N MET A 49 4.37 8.81 -4.21
CA MET A 49 4.70 8.27 -2.89
C MET A 49 6.00 7.46 -2.93
N GLY A 50 6.21 6.62 -3.96
CA GLY A 50 7.37 5.75 -4.08
C GLY A 50 8.74 6.46 -4.15
N TRP A 51 8.78 7.73 -4.59
CA TRP A 51 10.00 8.54 -4.60
C TRP A 51 10.35 9.18 -3.25
N ASN A 52 9.47 9.12 -2.24
CA ASN A 52 9.72 9.69 -0.92
C ASN A 52 9.88 8.57 0.14
N PRO A 53 11.12 8.29 0.59
CA PRO A 53 11.37 7.23 1.56
C PRO A 53 10.61 7.38 2.88
N GLU A 54 10.38 8.60 3.36
CA GLU A 54 9.66 8.86 4.60
C GLU A 54 8.18 8.44 4.47
N ILE A 55 7.56 8.77 3.33
CA ILE A 55 6.17 8.39 3.07
C ILE A 55 6.06 6.87 2.87
N VAL A 56 7.01 6.25 2.15
CA VAL A 56 7.06 4.79 1.98
C VAL A 56 7.17 4.08 3.32
N GLU A 57 8.07 4.53 4.20
CA GLU A 57 8.22 3.97 5.54
C GLU A 57 6.93 4.10 6.34
N GLU A 58 6.33 5.29 6.35
CA GLU A 58 5.15 5.57 7.14
C GLU A 58 3.92 4.78 6.69
N VAL A 59 3.66 4.73 5.39
CA VAL A 59 2.54 3.95 4.83
C VAL A 59 2.75 2.46 5.07
N THR A 60 3.97 1.97 4.86
CA THR A 60 4.31 0.57 5.17
C THR A 60 4.07 0.27 6.66
N ARG A 61 4.45 1.18 7.56
CA ARG A 61 4.20 1.06 9.01
C ARG A 61 2.70 1.02 9.32
N TRP A 62 1.87 1.81 8.66
CA TRP A 62 0.41 1.78 8.85
C TRP A 62 -0.21 0.45 8.42
N VAL A 63 0.25 -0.10 7.30
CA VAL A 63 -0.19 -1.40 6.79
C VAL A 63 0.26 -2.52 7.72
N CYS A 64 1.55 -2.58 8.08
CA CYS A 64 2.11 -3.62 8.95
C CYS A 64 1.48 -3.62 10.36
N ALA A 65 0.95 -2.49 10.81
CA ALA A 65 0.24 -2.42 12.09
C ALA A 65 -1.09 -3.22 12.11
N VAL A 66 -1.67 -3.55 10.95
CA VAL A 66 -2.97 -4.24 10.86
C VAL A 66 -2.96 -5.50 10.01
N ALA A 67 -1.98 -5.65 9.12
CA ALA A 67 -1.81 -6.85 8.29
C ALA A 67 -1.41 -8.05 9.15
N LYS A 68 -2.07 -9.20 8.93
CA LYS A 68 -1.72 -10.48 9.58
C LYS A 68 -0.96 -11.44 8.66
N ILE A 69 -0.77 -11.04 7.41
CA ILE A 69 -0.14 -11.81 6.32
C ILE A 69 1.02 -11.01 5.73
N PRO A 70 1.95 -11.64 4.98
CA PRO A 70 3.12 -10.97 4.41
C PRO A 70 2.77 -9.75 3.56
N VAL A 71 3.63 -8.74 3.61
CA VAL A 71 3.51 -7.47 2.88
C VAL A 71 4.82 -7.17 2.19
N TRP A 72 4.79 -6.76 0.92
CA TRP A 72 5.95 -6.16 0.24
C TRP A 72 5.56 -4.90 -0.54
N ALA A 73 6.55 -4.04 -0.77
CA ALA A 73 6.41 -2.83 -1.55
C ALA A 73 6.85 -3.06 -3.00
N LYS A 74 6.00 -2.66 -3.95
CA LYS A 74 6.34 -2.59 -5.38
C LYS A 74 6.79 -1.18 -5.71
N MET A 75 8.08 -1.04 -5.94
CA MET A 75 8.75 0.25 -6.15
C MET A 75 8.79 0.64 -7.64
N THR A 76 8.89 1.95 -7.89
CA THR A 76 9.34 2.47 -9.18
C THR A 76 10.87 2.28 -9.31
N PRO A 77 11.41 2.05 -10.53
CA PRO A 77 12.86 2.05 -10.76
C PRO A 77 13.52 3.38 -10.41
#